data_AF-A0A2G9T387-F1
#
_entry.id   AF-A0A2G9T387-F1
#
_cell.length_a   1.000
_cell.length_b   1.000
_cell.length_c   1.000
_cell.angle_alpha   90.00
_cell.angle_beta   90.00
_cell.angle_gamma   90.00
#
_symmetry.space_group_name_H-M   'P 1'
#
loop_
_entity.id
_entity.type
_entity.pdbx_description
1 polymer ?
#
loop_
_entity_poly.entity_id
_entity_poly.type
_entity_poly.pdbx_seq_one_letter_code
_entity_poly.pdbx_strand_id
1 'polypeptide(L)'
;MTEQIHSIKVEDTWRGMEGVYKKGLAKAIGVSNYNCEQIERVVKTASVPIHNCQVELHLYWPQHELHDVCKKHNISVTSYGSLGSPGRVIFKALPKGP
;
A
#
# COMPACT_ATOMS: atom_id res chain seq x y z
N MET A 1 -12.57 -13.18 -7.56
CA MET A 1 -11.47 -12.33 -8.07
C MET A 1 -12.02 -11.65 -9.31
N THR A 2 -12.03 -10.32 -9.37
CA THR A 2 -12.54 -9.58 -10.54
C THR A 2 -11.67 -9.84 -11.76
N GLU A 3 -12.27 -9.84 -12.96
CA GLU A 3 -11.53 -9.93 -14.22
C GLU A 3 -10.50 -8.79 -14.31
N GLN A 4 -9.27 -9.15 -14.66
CA GLN A 4 -8.21 -8.15 -14.87
C GLN A 4 -8.35 -7.53 -16.26
N ILE A 5 -8.75 -6.26 -16.29
CA ILE A 5 -8.81 -5.47 -17.51
C ILE A 5 -7.40 -4.94 -17.81
N HIS A 6 -6.65 -5.69 -18.61
CA HIS A 6 -5.24 -5.41 -18.92
C HIS A 6 -5.02 -4.09 -19.67
N SER A 7 -6.06 -3.51 -20.26
CA SER A 7 -6.00 -2.23 -20.98
C SER A 7 -5.97 -1.01 -20.05
N ILE A 8 -6.34 -1.16 -18.77
CA ILE A 8 -6.36 -0.06 -17.81
C ILE A 8 -5.08 -0.12 -16.97
N LYS A 9 -4.25 0.92 -17.07
CA LYS A 9 -3.05 1.02 -16.26
C LYS A 9 -3.37 1.68 -14.91
N VAL A 10 -2.52 1.43 -13.92
CA VAL A 10 -2.63 2.01 -12.58
C VAL A 10 -2.69 3.54 -12.61
N GLU A 11 -1.92 4.15 -13.50
CA GLU A 11 -1.87 5.60 -13.72
C GLU A 11 -3.22 6.15 -14.22
N ASP A 12 -3.96 5.36 -15.01
CA ASP A 12 -5.28 5.73 -15.53
C ASP A 12 -6.31 5.76 -14.40
N THR A 13 -6.27 4.74 -13.52
CA THR A 13 -7.09 4.69 -12.32
C THR A 13 -6.75 5.82 -11.36
N TRP A 14 -5.46 6.12 -11.17
CA TRP A 14 -5.04 7.21 -10.29
C TRP A 14 -5.59 8.56 -10.75
N ARG A 15 -5.55 8.89 -12.05
CA ARG A 15 -6.17 10.12 -12.57
C ARG A 15 -7.66 10.24 -12.22
N GLY A 16 -8.39 9.12 -12.20
CA GLY A 16 -9.77 9.08 -11.71
C GLY A 16 -9.87 9.45 -10.23
N MET A 17 -9.00 8.89 -9.39
CA MET A 17 -8.92 9.20 -7.95
C MET A 17 -8.57 10.66 -7.69
N GLU A 18 -7.68 11.26 -8.48
CA GLU A 18 -7.39 12.70 -8.40
C GLU A 18 -8.63 13.55 -8.66
N GLY A 19 -9.50 13.13 -9.58
CA GLY A 19 -10.78 13.77 -9.84
C GLY A 19 -11.71 13.73 -8.62
N VAL A 20 -11.74 12.62 -7.88
CA VAL A 20 -12.52 12.48 -6.63
C VAL A 20 -12.01 13.47 -5.57
N TYR A 21 -10.70 13.56 -5.41
CA TYR A 21 -10.06 14.52 -4.50
C TYR A 21 -10.36 15.97 -4.89
N LYS A 22 -10.15 16.34 -6.15
CA LYS A 22 -10.36 17.70 -6.67
C LYS A 22 -11.82 18.17 -6.58
N LYS A 23 -12.78 17.23 -6.65
CA LYS A 23 -14.21 17.51 -6.43
C LYS A 23 -14.59 17.63 -4.95
N GLY A 24 -13.66 17.42 -4.02
CA GLY A 24 -13.93 17.45 -2.58
C GLY A 24 -14.72 16.25 -2.05
N LEU A 25 -14.88 15.19 -2.84
CA LEU A 25 -15.62 13.98 -2.45
C LEU A 25 -14.84 13.10 -1.48
N ALA A 26 -13.51 13.23 -1.49
CA ALA A 26 -12.61 12.60 -0.54
C ALA A 26 -11.61 13.62 -0.01
N LYS A 27 -11.37 13.62 1.30
CA LYS A 27 -10.38 14.50 1.95
C LYS A 27 -8.94 14.09 1.67
N ALA A 28 -8.73 12.82 1.30
CA ALA A 28 -7.43 12.24 0.97
C ALA A 28 -7.66 11.02 0.06
N ILE A 29 -6.66 10.70 -0.75
CA ILE A 29 -6.64 9.53 -1.63
C ILE A 29 -5.32 8.78 -1.47
N GLY A 30 -5.35 7.47 -1.64
CA GLY A 30 -4.21 6.59 -1.37
C GLY A 30 -4.31 5.25 -2.09
N VAL A 31 -3.36 4.38 -1.80
CA VAL A 31 -3.24 3.04 -2.40
C VAL A 31 -3.23 1.96 -1.33
N SER A 32 -3.47 0.72 -1.73
CA SER A 32 -3.38 -0.45 -0.86
C SER A 32 -2.77 -1.62 -1.62
N ASN A 33 -1.90 -2.40 -0.97
CA ASN A 33 -1.19 -3.53 -1.55
C ASN A 33 -0.27 -3.18 -2.73
N TYR A 34 0.36 -2.01 -2.69
CA TYR A 34 1.32 -1.58 -3.71
C TYR A 34 2.74 -1.91 -3.29
N ASN A 35 3.57 -2.31 -4.26
CA ASN A 35 5.01 -2.42 -4.08
C ASN A 35 5.72 -1.09 -4.42
N CYS A 36 7.05 -1.03 -4.19
CA CYS A 36 7.86 0.15 -4.41
C CYS A 36 7.78 0.68 -5.86
N GLU A 37 7.85 -0.20 -6.85
CA GLU A 37 7.81 0.18 -8.26
C GLU A 37 6.47 0.81 -8.65
N GLN A 38 5.36 0.24 -8.17
CA GLN A 38 4.02 0.77 -8.41
C GLN A 38 3.82 2.14 -7.77
N ILE A 39 4.35 2.36 -6.55
CA ILE A 39 4.34 3.68 -5.92
C ILE A 39 5.12 4.68 -6.77
N GLU A 40 6.35 4.35 -7.17
CA GLU A 40 7.19 5.23 -7.98
C GLU A 40 6.55 5.55 -9.35
N ARG A 41 5.84 4.60 -9.96
CA ARG A 41 5.09 4.83 -11.21
C ARG A 41 3.98 5.87 -11.03
N VAL A 42 3.19 5.75 -9.96
CA VAL A 42 2.12 6.73 -9.68
C VAL A 42 2.73 8.09 -9.37
N VAL A 43 3.70 8.15 -8.47
CA VAL A 43 4.34 9.41 -8.04
C VAL A 43 4.92 10.19 -9.21
N LYS A 44 5.52 9.53 -10.21
CA LYS A 44 6.08 10.19 -11.41
C LYS A 44 5.06 10.97 -12.23
N THR A 45 3.78 10.59 -12.17
CA THR A 45 2.72 11.17 -13.02
C THR A 45 1.63 11.88 -12.22
N ALA A 46 1.63 11.74 -10.90
CA ALA A 46 0.60 12.24 -10.02
C ALA A 46 0.65 13.77 -9.86
N SER A 47 -0.50 14.42 -10.00
CA SER A 47 -0.72 15.81 -9.63
C SER A 47 -1.22 15.97 -8.19
N VAL A 48 -1.88 14.95 -7.64
CA VAL A 48 -2.28 14.85 -6.23
C VAL A 48 -1.41 13.77 -5.57
N PRO A 49 -0.75 14.04 -4.43
CA PRO A 49 0.11 13.06 -3.79
C PRO A 49 -0.68 11.85 -3.29
N ILE A 50 0.01 10.71 -3.18
CA ILE A 50 -0.51 9.55 -2.44
C ILE A 50 -0.46 9.93 -0.96
N HIS A 51 -1.61 10.06 -0.31
CA HIS A 51 -1.64 10.47 1.10
C HIS A 51 -1.33 9.30 2.03
N ASN A 52 -1.78 8.09 1.67
CA ASN A 52 -1.59 6.88 2.48
C ASN A 52 -1.38 5.64 1.61
N CYS A 53 -0.48 4.75 2.06
CA CYS A 53 -0.32 3.40 1.53
C CYS A 53 -0.66 2.38 2.63
N GLN A 54 -1.67 1.54 2.40
CA GLN A 54 -2.06 0.49 3.35
C GLN A 54 -1.53 -0.88 2.89
N VAL A 55 -0.80 -1.60 3.75
CA VAL A 55 -0.16 -2.88 3.39
C VAL A 55 -0.09 -3.85 4.56
N GLU A 56 0.14 -5.14 4.28
CA GLU A 56 0.41 -6.14 5.31
C GLU A 56 1.76 -5.83 5.96
N LEU A 57 1.75 -5.51 7.25
CA LEU A 57 2.99 -5.16 7.94
C LEU A 57 2.91 -5.61 9.38
N HIS A 58 3.80 -6.50 9.78
CA HIS A 58 3.84 -7.05 11.14
C HIS A 58 5.28 -7.50 11.49
N LEU A 59 5.51 -7.93 12.73
CA LEU A 59 6.86 -8.31 13.20
C LEU A 59 7.57 -9.32 12.27
N TYR A 60 6.85 -10.28 11.71
CA TYR A 60 7.41 -11.27 10.77
C TYR A 60 7.54 -10.79 9.30
N TRP A 61 6.98 -9.62 8.97
CA TRP A 61 6.97 -9.06 7.61
C TRP A 61 6.97 -7.52 7.70
N PRO A 62 8.12 -6.90 8.02
CA PRO A 62 8.18 -5.49 8.38
C PRO A 62 8.21 -4.51 7.19
N GLN A 63 8.45 -5.00 5.96
CA GLN A 63 8.47 -4.19 4.73
C GLN A 63 9.33 -2.91 4.78
N HIS A 64 10.56 -3.00 5.29
CA HIS A 64 11.45 -1.84 5.49
C HIS A 64 11.67 -1.01 4.21
N GLU A 65 11.93 -1.65 3.08
CA GLU A 65 12.16 -0.95 1.81
C GLU A 65 10.94 -0.12 1.37
N LEU A 66 9.75 -0.72 1.45
CA LEU A 66 8.50 -0.04 1.12
C LEU A 66 8.24 1.14 2.07
N HIS A 67 8.51 0.96 3.36
CA HIS A 67 8.40 2.02 4.35
C HIS A 67 9.32 3.20 4.02
N ASP A 68 10.56 2.94 3.60
CA ASP A 68 11.52 3.98 3.23
C ASP A 68 11.10 4.73 1.95
N VAL A 69 10.55 4.02 0.96
CA VAL A 69 9.97 4.64 -0.26
C VAL A 69 8.78 5.52 0.11
N CYS A 70 7.85 5.04 0.93
CA CYS A 70 6.72 5.83 1.40
C CYS A 70 7.19 7.08 2.16
N LYS A 71 8.17 6.93 3.06
CA LYS A 71 8.73 8.03 3.84
C LYS A 71 9.38 9.09 2.95
N LYS A 72 10.15 8.68 1.94
CA LYS A 72 10.78 9.57 0.95
C LYS A 72 9.76 10.47 0.25
N HIS A 73 8.58 9.94 -0.05
CA HIS A 73 7.50 10.66 -0.75
C HIS A 73 6.47 11.27 0.19
N ASN A 74 6.74 11.30 1.51
CA ASN A 74 5.83 11.80 2.54
C ASN A 74 4.44 11.12 2.54
N ILE A 75 4.43 9.81 2.28
CA ILE A 75 3.23 8.96 2.25
C ILE A 75 3.09 8.29 3.63
N SER A 76 1.94 8.43 4.29
CA SER A 76 1.69 7.71 5.54
C SER A 76 1.52 6.21 5.26
N VAL A 77 2.01 5.36 6.16
CA VAL A 77 1.83 3.91 6.05
C VAL A 77 0.81 3.44 7.08
N THR A 78 -0.18 2.68 6.63
CA THR A 78 -1.13 1.98 7.51
C THR A 78 -0.90 0.48 7.43
N SER A 79 -0.62 -0.15 8.56
CA SER A 79 -0.53 -1.61 8.62
C SER A 79 -1.92 -2.24 8.68
N TYR A 80 -2.16 -3.27 7.86
CA TYR A 80 -3.16 -4.29 8.15
C TYR A 80 -2.47 -5.58 8.59
N GLY A 81 -3.20 -6.43 9.34
CA GLY A 81 -2.65 -7.68 9.85
C GLY A 81 -1.47 -7.46 10.81
N SER A 82 -1.49 -6.38 11.60
CA SER A 82 -0.36 -5.94 12.43
C SER A 82 0.10 -6.96 13.48
N LEU A 83 -0.79 -7.87 13.89
CA LEU A 83 -0.51 -8.99 14.80
C LEU A 83 -0.25 -10.31 14.06
N GLY A 84 -0.09 -10.26 12.73
CA GLY A 84 -0.19 -11.40 11.83
C GLY A 84 -1.65 -11.72 11.48
N SER A 85 -1.83 -12.52 10.42
CA SER A 85 -3.14 -13.09 10.08
C SER A 85 -3.38 -14.37 10.88
N PRO A 86 -4.52 -14.52 11.59
CA PRO A 86 -4.87 -15.76 12.31
C PRO A 86 -4.83 -17.02 11.43
N GLY A 87 -5.02 -16.85 10.11
CA GLY A 87 -4.94 -17.93 9.13
C GLY A 87 -3.52 -18.41 8.81
N ARG A 88 -2.47 -17.74 9.28
CA ARG A 88 -1.08 -18.23 9.19
C ARG A 88 -0.84 -19.23 10.33
N VAL A 89 -1.39 -20.42 10.21
CA VAL A 89 -1.35 -21.49 11.23
C VAL A 89 0.02 -22.15 11.38
N ILE A 90 1.06 -21.70 10.68
CA ILE A 90 2.44 -22.17 10.90
C ILE A 90 3.06 -21.39 12.07
N PHE A 91 2.43 -21.46 13.23
CA PHE A 91 3.10 -21.25 14.50
C PHE A 91 3.90 -22.52 14.80
N LYS A 92 5.05 -22.72 14.14
CA LYS A 92 6.07 -23.58 14.75
C LYS A 92 6.47 -22.85 16.02
N ALA A 93 6.05 -23.40 17.16
CA ALA A 93 6.45 -22.92 18.47
C ALA A 93 7.92 -22.51 18.41
N LEU A 94 8.21 -21.28 18.85
CA LEU A 94 9.60 -20.84 19.04
C LEU A 94 10.32 -21.99 19.78
N PRO A 95 11.53 -22.39 19.36
CA PRO A 95 12.30 -23.32 20.15
C PRO A 95 12.32 -22.75 21.56
N LYS A 96 11.87 -23.54 22.53
CA LYS A 96 12.02 -23.17 23.93
C LYS A 96 13.51 -22.86 24.09
N GLY A 97 13.81 -21.62 24.50
CA GLY A 97 15.18 -21.22 24.81
C GLY A 97 15.80 -22.19 25.84
N PRO A 98 17.12 -22.08 26.06
CA PRO A 98 17.88 -23.05 26.86
C PRO A 98 17.25 -23.33 28.22
#